data_AF-A0A497P3U8-F1
#
_entry.id   AF-A0A497P3U8-F1
#
_cell.length_a   1.000
_cell.length_b   1.000
_cell.length_c   1.000
_cell.angle_alpha   90.00
_cell.angle_beta   90.00
_cell.angle_gamma   90.00
#
_symmetry.space_group_name_H-M   'P 1'
#
loop_
_entity.id
_entity.type
_entity.pdbx_description
1 polymer ?
#
loop_
_entity_poly.entity_id
_entity_poly.type
_entity_poly.pdbx_seq_one_letter_code
_entity_poly.pdbx_strand_id
1 'polypeptide(L)'
;MSYDRNLDYLNHRQIIYRTVPTETPTVEHPWGRYYANGTYECYELFRSKAKINTYKSLKWHLLVLWYLNPSMNPDEFKDLAAVISEKSNGFTTFTVSKRLLEHVIYEVSMSDLEQPPKNRRRKVIFNVDCFLTPEEKLSITGLLCGRSKIVHEDDIYNAMLHINDTGEKITINKLAMYLNCSDRTIYRTMGNELKKEKELLNSEL
;
A
#
# COMPACT_ATOMS: atom_id res chain seq x y z
N MET A 1 -24.83 8.49 3.69
CA MET A 1 -24.31 9.38 2.63
C MET A 1 -22.79 9.29 2.62
N SER A 2 -22.20 9.01 1.46
CA SER A 2 -20.75 9.09 1.26
C SER A 2 -20.46 10.40 0.53
N TYR A 3 -19.76 11.33 1.18
CA TYR A 3 -19.35 12.60 0.58
C TYR A 3 -18.09 12.44 -0.25
N ASP A 4 -18.00 13.06 -1.42
CA ASP A 4 -16.73 13.12 -2.14
C ASP A 4 -15.75 14.04 -1.42
N ARG A 5 -14.45 13.73 -1.53
CA ARG A 5 -13.41 14.49 -0.83
C ARG A 5 -13.24 15.85 -1.49
N ASN A 6 -13.54 16.91 -0.75
CA ASN A 6 -13.37 18.28 -1.22
C ASN A 6 -11.92 18.75 -1.01
N LEU A 7 -11.12 18.75 -2.08
CA LEU A 7 -9.74 19.23 -2.05
C LEU A 7 -9.61 20.75 -2.31
N ASP A 8 -10.71 21.44 -2.62
CA ASP A 8 -10.68 22.83 -3.05
C ASP A 8 -10.05 23.72 -1.99
N TYR A 9 -10.39 23.53 -0.73
CA TYR A 9 -9.79 24.29 0.37
C TYR A 9 -8.26 24.18 0.39
N LEU A 10 -7.72 22.96 0.22
CA LEU A 10 -6.27 22.74 0.21
C LEU A 10 -5.63 23.37 -1.02
N ASN A 11 -6.26 23.19 -2.19
CA ASN A 11 -5.71 23.67 -3.46
C ASN A 11 -5.69 25.20 -3.54
N HIS A 12 -6.79 25.87 -3.15
CA HIS A 12 -6.88 27.34 -3.20
C HIS A 12 -5.92 28.03 -2.24
N ARG A 13 -5.64 27.40 -1.08
CA ARG A 13 -4.69 27.92 -0.08
C ARG A 13 -3.27 27.37 -0.27
N GLN A 14 -3.02 26.64 -1.37
CA GLN A 14 -1.72 26.04 -1.70
C GLN A 14 -1.13 25.18 -0.57
N ILE A 15 -1.99 24.50 0.19
CA ILE A 15 -1.57 23.61 1.27
C ILE A 15 -0.84 22.40 0.67
N ILE A 16 0.38 22.14 1.15
CA ILE A 16 1.19 21.00 0.73
C ILE A 16 0.69 19.74 1.45
N TYR A 17 0.08 18.82 0.70
CA TYR A 17 -0.38 17.52 1.20
C TYR A 17 0.24 16.33 0.46
N ARG A 18 1.15 16.60 -0.48
CA ARG A 18 1.93 15.60 -1.20
C ARG A 18 3.37 16.06 -1.34
N THR A 19 4.32 15.13 -1.21
CA THR A 19 5.74 15.36 -1.43
C THR A 19 6.32 14.28 -2.33
N VAL A 20 7.35 14.69 -3.05
CA VAL A 20 8.28 13.79 -3.71
C VAL A 20 9.50 13.67 -2.78
N PRO A 21 10.05 12.46 -2.54
CA PRO A 21 11.30 12.32 -1.79
C PRO A 21 12.41 13.19 -2.35
N THR A 22 13.20 13.76 -1.45
CA THR A 22 14.43 14.48 -1.76
C THR A 22 15.61 13.52 -1.93
N GLU A 23 15.54 12.36 -1.25
CA GLU A 23 16.46 11.24 -1.43
C GLU A 23 16.59 10.84 -2.91
N THR A 24 17.83 10.58 -3.36
CA THR A 24 18.09 10.13 -4.72
C THR A 24 17.63 8.67 -4.89
N PRO A 25 16.78 8.37 -5.89
CA PRO A 25 16.35 7.00 -6.15
C PRO A 25 17.51 6.13 -6.63
N THR A 26 17.41 4.83 -6.37
CA THR A 26 18.35 3.83 -6.89
C THR A 26 18.24 3.71 -8.41
N VAL A 27 17.00 3.75 -8.94
CA VAL A 27 16.73 3.74 -10.37
C VAL A 27 15.56 4.69 -10.66
N GLU A 28 15.71 5.52 -11.68
CA GLU A 28 14.63 6.30 -12.26
C GLU A 28 14.09 5.63 -13.53
N HIS A 29 12.78 5.59 -13.64
CA HIS A 29 12.06 5.08 -14.80
C HIS A 29 11.09 6.14 -15.31
N PRO A 30 10.65 6.07 -16.58
CA PRO A 30 9.63 6.99 -17.10
C PRO A 30 8.32 6.98 -16.28
N TRP A 31 7.98 5.85 -15.66
CA TRP A 31 6.76 5.71 -14.86
C TRP A 31 6.93 6.15 -13.40
N GLY A 32 8.15 6.33 -12.89
CA GLY A 32 8.40 6.58 -11.48
C GLY A 32 9.80 6.26 -10.97
N ARG A 33 9.93 6.15 -9.66
CA ARG A 33 11.21 6.02 -8.95
C ARG A 33 11.25 4.74 -8.11
N TYR A 34 12.40 4.08 -8.11
CA TYR A 34 12.70 2.91 -7.29
C TYR A 34 13.80 3.19 -6.28
N TYR A 35 13.58 2.79 -5.03
CA TYR A 35 14.50 2.91 -3.90
C TYR A 35 14.72 1.50 -3.33
N ALA A 36 15.90 0.91 -3.54
CA ALA A 36 16.19 -0.47 -3.15
C ALA A 36 16.02 -0.70 -1.63
N ASN A 37 16.50 0.26 -0.84
CA ASN A 37 16.35 0.28 0.63
C ASN A 37 15.00 0.83 1.09
N GLY A 38 14.27 1.49 0.18
CA GLY A 38 13.03 2.20 0.44
C GLY A 38 13.23 3.55 1.11
N THR A 39 12.27 4.45 0.95
CA THR A 39 12.29 5.81 1.50
C THR A 39 11.08 6.07 2.40
N TYR A 40 11.23 6.98 3.37
CA TYR A 40 10.17 7.44 4.26
C TYR A 40 9.65 8.84 3.91
N GLU A 41 10.31 9.54 2.98
CA GLU A 41 10.06 10.97 2.68
C GLU A 41 8.82 11.21 1.79
N CYS A 42 8.22 10.14 1.27
CA CYS A 42 7.08 10.24 0.36
C CYS A 42 5.75 10.32 1.11
N TYR A 43 5.25 11.53 1.32
CA TYR A 43 3.90 11.78 1.79
C TYR A 43 2.98 11.94 0.59
N GLU A 44 1.96 11.09 0.45
CA GLU A 44 0.95 11.21 -0.61
C GLU A 44 -0.44 11.20 0.01
N LEU A 45 -0.77 12.25 0.77
CA LEU A 45 -2.08 12.31 1.42
C LEU A 45 -3.17 12.36 0.35
N PHE A 46 -4.30 11.71 0.68
CA PHE A 46 -5.53 11.77 -0.11
C PHE A 46 -5.39 11.27 -1.56
N ARG A 47 -4.35 10.48 -1.88
CA ARG A 47 -4.20 9.87 -3.21
C ARG A 47 -5.20 8.74 -3.44
N SER A 48 -5.50 7.96 -2.40
CA SER A 48 -6.45 6.85 -2.50
C SER A 48 -7.89 7.29 -2.22
N LYS A 49 -8.84 6.44 -2.63
CA LYS A 49 -10.27 6.58 -2.29
C LYS A 49 -10.57 6.31 -0.81
N ALA A 50 -9.60 5.79 -0.05
CA ALA A 50 -9.78 5.50 1.37
C ALA A 50 -9.92 6.79 2.18
N LYS A 51 -10.89 6.81 3.09
CA LYS A 51 -11.15 7.94 3.99
C LYS A 51 -10.59 7.65 5.38
N ILE A 52 -10.37 8.72 6.14
CA ILE A 52 -9.90 8.64 7.53
C ILE A 52 -11.02 8.04 8.38
N ASN A 53 -10.77 6.88 8.96
CA ASN A 53 -11.77 6.13 9.72
C ASN A 53 -11.45 5.97 11.22
N THR A 54 -10.31 6.49 11.68
CA THR A 54 -9.90 6.44 13.08
C THR A 54 -9.27 7.75 13.54
N TYR A 55 -9.33 8.02 14.84
CA TYR A 55 -8.70 9.20 15.44
C TYR A 55 -7.18 9.19 15.32
N LYS A 56 -6.55 8.02 15.45
CA LYS A 56 -5.10 7.86 15.24
C LYS A 56 -4.69 8.26 13.82
N SER A 57 -5.49 7.84 12.83
CA SER A 57 -5.27 8.22 11.43
C SER A 57 -5.48 9.73 11.24
N LEU A 58 -6.52 10.32 11.82
CA LEU A 58 -6.76 11.77 11.76
C LEU A 58 -5.59 12.57 12.31
N LYS A 59 -5.13 12.24 13.53
CA LYS A 59 -3.96 12.89 14.16
C LYS A 59 -2.72 12.82 13.27
N TRP A 60 -2.45 11.66 12.66
CA TRP A 60 -1.32 11.50 11.75
C TRP A 60 -1.45 12.38 10.50
N HIS A 61 -2.65 12.46 9.88
CA HIS A 61 -2.86 13.32 8.71
C HIS A 61 -2.64 14.80 9.06
N LEU A 62 -3.16 15.25 10.20
CA LEU A 62 -2.98 16.63 10.66
C LEU A 62 -1.51 16.93 10.99
N LEU A 63 -0.81 15.99 11.63
CA LEU A 63 0.63 16.13 11.89
C LEU A 63 1.47 16.23 10.60
N VAL A 64 1.15 15.43 9.59
CA VAL A 64 1.82 15.52 8.28
C VAL A 64 1.52 16.86 7.61
N LEU A 65 0.27 17.32 7.62
CA LEU A 65 -0.09 18.63 7.06
C LEU A 65 0.63 19.77 7.77
N TRP A 66 0.72 19.72 9.11
CA TRP A 66 1.46 20.70 9.89
C TRP A 66 2.96 20.70 9.54
N TYR A 67 3.59 19.52 9.50
CA TYR A 67 5.01 19.35 9.15
C TYR A 67 5.35 19.83 7.74
N LEU A 68 4.50 19.54 6.75
CA LEU A 68 4.76 19.89 5.35
C LEU A 68 4.58 21.38 5.04
N ASN A 69 3.98 22.15 5.95
CA ASN A 69 3.66 23.56 5.75
C ASN A 69 4.25 24.41 6.88
N PRO A 70 5.59 24.57 6.97
CA PRO A 70 6.26 25.23 8.09
C PRO A 70 5.92 26.73 8.22
N SER A 71 5.38 27.35 7.18
CA SER A 71 4.89 28.74 7.21
C SER A 71 3.47 28.88 7.76
N MET A 72 2.76 27.77 7.98
CA MET A 72 1.39 27.77 8.49
C MET A 72 1.37 28.20 9.95
N ASN A 73 0.51 29.15 10.29
CA ASN A 73 0.35 29.57 11.68
C ASN A 73 -0.69 28.70 12.43
N PRO A 74 -0.73 28.75 13.78
CA PRO A 74 -1.64 27.92 14.56
C PRO A 74 -3.13 28.12 14.27
N ASP A 75 -3.56 29.34 13.92
CA ASP A 75 -4.96 29.62 13.59
C ASP A 75 -5.34 29.03 12.23
N GLU A 76 -4.46 29.17 11.22
CA GLU A 76 -4.62 28.52 9.91
C GLU A 76 -4.68 27.01 10.03
N PHE A 77 -3.85 26.43 10.92
CA PHE A 77 -3.87 25.00 11.18
C PHE A 77 -5.15 24.55 11.85
N LYS A 78 -5.69 25.34 12.79
CA LYS A 78 -6.97 25.07 13.42
C LYS A 78 -8.11 25.07 12.40
N ASP A 79 -8.12 26.04 11.48
CA ASP A 79 -9.10 26.10 10.39
C ASP A 79 -8.97 24.89 9.45
N LEU A 80 -7.74 24.55 9.05
CA LEU A 80 -7.46 23.36 8.25
C LEU A 80 -7.95 22.08 8.96
N ALA A 81 -7.66 21.94 10.25
CA ALA A 81 -8.06 20.79 11.04
C ALA A 81 -9.59 20.67 11.14
N ALA A 82 -10.32 21.80 11.23
CA ALA A 82 -11.77 21.83 11.17
C ALA A 82 -12.29 21.36 9.81
N VAL A 83 -11.70 21.84 8.70
CA VAL A 83 -12.08 21.42 7.34
C VAL A 83 -11.84 19.93 7.12
N ILE A 84 -10.68 19.38 7.52
CA ILE A 84 -10.37 17.96 7.38
C ILE A 84 -11.25 17.09 8.29
N SER A 85 -11.66 17.59 9.44
CA SER A 85 -12.47 16.82 10.41
C SER A 85 -13.96 16.84 10.10
N GLU A 86 -14.42 17.86 9.37
CA GLU A 86 -15.81 17.99 8.96
C GLU A 86 -16.21 16.87 7.98
N LYS A 87 -17.23 16.10 8.37
CA LYS A 87 -17.62 14.88 7.66
C LYS A 87 -18.18 15.18 6.27
N SER A 88 -18.87 16.32 6.11
CA SER A 88 -19.41 16.77 4.82
C SER A 88 -18.32 17.08 3.79
N ASN A 89 -17.08 17.35 4.22
CA ASN A 89 -15.94 17.56 3.32
C ASN A 89 -15.31 16.25 2.80
N GLY A 90 -15.79 15.09 3.25
CA GLY A 90 -15.44 13.78 2.67
C GLY A 90 -14.06 13.23 3.02
N PHE A 91 -13.34 13.84 3.97
CA PHE A 91 -12.06 13.33 4.46
C PHE A 91 -12.22 12.22 5.49
N THR A 92 -13.16 12.37 6.43
CA THR A 92 -13.44 11.43 7.52
C THR A 92 -14.70 10.59 7.24
N THR A 93 -14.80 9.42 7.87
CA THR A 93 -16.02 8.59 7.84
C THR A 93 -16.86 8.74 9.11
N PHE A 94 -16.29 9.31 10.17
CA PHE A 94 -16.89 9.48 11.48
C PHE A 94 -17.03 10.97 11.82
N THR A 95 -17.98 11.31 12.69
CA THR A 95 -18.12 12.67 13.19
C THR A 95 -17.07 12.91 14.27
N VAL A 96 -16.31 13.99 14.14
CA VAL A 96 -15.31 14.39 15.14
C VAL A 96 -15.96 15.37 16.10
N SER A 97 -15.92 15.09 17.41
CA SER A 97 -16.42 16.05 18.39
C SER A 97 -15.47 17.24 18.53
N LYS A 98 -16.01 18.43 18.80
CA LYS A 98 -15.21 19.65 18.97
C LYS A 98 -14.10 19.49 20.01
N ARG A 99 -14.42 18.93 21.18
CA ARG A 99 -13.45 18.68 22.26
C ARG A 99 -12.31 17.76 21.81
N LEU A 100 -12.61 16.74 21.03
CA LEU A 100 -11.60 15.82 20.53
C LEU A 100 -10.72 16.47 19.47
N LEU A 101 -11.32 17.27 18.59
CA LEU A 101 -10.57 18.04 17.60
C LEU A 101 -9.59 19.01 18.28
N GLU A 102 -10.05 19.75 19.28
CA GLU A 102 -9.22 20.66 20.09
C GLU A 102 -8.05 19.92 20.75
N HIS A 103 -8.30 18.74 21.31
CA HIS A 103 -7.24 17.90 21.88
C HIS A 103 -6.22 17.46 20.83
N VAL A 104 -6.68 17.00 19.66
CA VAL A 104 -5.77 16.58 18.57
C VAL A 104 -4.95 17.75 18.04
N ILE A 105 -5.56 18.93 17.88
CA ILE A 105 -4.87 20.15 17.45
C ILE A 105 -3.77 20.49 18.44
N TYR A 106 -4.09 20.51 19.74
CA TYR A 106 -3.12 20.79 20.80
C TYR A 106 -1.95 19.79 20.79
N GLU A 107 -2.23 18.49 20.69
CA GLU A 107 -1.17 17.48 20.62
C GLU A 107 -0.26 17.65 19.40
N VAL A 108 -0.84 18.01 18.24
CA VAL A 108 -0.06 18.21 17.01
C VAL A 108 0.73 19.51 17.06
N SER A 109 0.17 20.60 17.56
CA SER A 109 0.87 21.89 17.67
C SER A 109 2.04 21.85 18.66
N MET A 110 1.96 20.97 19.66
CA MET A 110 3.04 20.74 20.64
C MET A 110 4.05 19.67 20.17
N SER A 111 3.85 19.07 19.00
CA SER A 111 4.77 18.06 18.49
C SER A 111 6.07 18.71 18.01
N ASP A 112 7.19 18.08 18.34
CA ASP A 112 8.49 18.43 17.81
C ASP A 112 8.54 18.15 16.30
N LEU A 113 8.75 19.19 15.50
CA LEU A 113 8.82 19.13 14.04
C LEU A 113 10.25 18.99 13.51
N GLU A 114 11.27 18.93 14.37
CA GLU A 114 12.64 18.62 13.94
C GLU A 114 12.72 17.21 13.34
N GLN A 115 11.84 16.31 13.76
CA GLN A 115 11.73 14.96 13.20
C GLN A 115 10.52 14.80 12.28
N PRO A 116 10.70 14.18 11.10
CA PRO A 116 9.59 13.95 10.18
C PRO A 116 8.55 12.99 10.78
N PRO A 117 7.25 13.21 10.56
CA PRO A 117 6.19 12.32 11.01
C PRO A 117 6.40 10.90 10.49
N LYS A 118 6.26 9.89 11.36
CA LYS A 118 6.46 8.48 11.01
C LYS A 118 5.65 8.10 9.77
N ASN A 119 6.32 7.65 8.72
CA ASN A 119 5.67 7.25 7.47
C ASN A 119 5.89 5.75 7.18
N ARG A 120 5.15 5.19 6.23
CA ARG A 120 5.41 3.84 5.73
C ARG A 120 6.55 3.89 4.73
N ARG A 121 7.54 3.01 4.91
CA ARG A 121 8.64 2.83 3.94
C ARG A 121 8.09 2.43 2.57
N ARG A 122 8.46 3.17 1.52
CA ARG A 122 8.09 2.89 0.13
C ARG A 122 9.33 2.59 -0.71
N LYS A 123 9.31 1.46 -1.43
CA LYS A 123 10.37 1.13 -2.40
C LYS A 123 10.05 1.61 -3.82
N VAL A 124 8.77 1.72 -4.15
CA VAL A 124 8.31 2.13 -5.49
C VAL A 124 7.39 3.32 -5.32
N ILE A 125 7.65 4.39 -6.06
CA ILE A 125 6.85 5.61 -6.09
C ILE A 125 6.53 5.93 -7.54
N PHE A 126 5.25 5.86 -7.88
CA PHE A 126 4.74 6.16 -9.22
C PHE A 126 4.51 7.65 -9.38
N ASN A 127 4.94 8.23 -10.50
CA ASN A 127 4.69 9.63 -10.81
C ASN A 127 3.18 9.92 -10.90
N VAL A 128 2.80 11.18 -10.70
CA VAL A 128 1.38 11.59 -10.72
C VAL A 128 0.78 11.44 -12.11
N ASP A 129 1.60 11.69 -13.14
CA ASP A 129 1.30 11.65 -14.57
C ASP A 129 1.55 10.27 -15.22
N CYS A 130 1.83 9.22 -14.44
CA CYS A 130 1.96 7.88 -15.02
C CYS A 130 0.58 7.30 -15.41
N PHE A 131 0.43 6.95 -16.68
CA PHE A 131 -0.79 6.36 -17.26
C PHE A 131 -0.94 4.85 -17.01
N LEU A 132 -0.21 4.31 -16.05
CA LEU A 132 -0.28 2.90 -15.69
C LEU A 132 -1.57 2.57 -14.95
N THR A 133 -2.20 1.47 -15.35
CA THR A 133 -3.32 0.83 -14.67
C THR A 133 -2.92 0.33 -13.27
N PRO A 134 -3.89 0.13 -12.36
CA PRO A 134 -3.62 -0.48 -11.06
C PRO A 134 -2.92 -1.85 -11.18
N GLU A 135 -3.29 -2.66 -12.16
CA GLU A 135 -2.73 -3.99 -12.42
C GLU A 135 -1.25 -3.91 -12.82
N GLU A 136 -0.89 -2.98 -13.71
CA GLU A 136 0.50 -2.74 -14.12
C GLU A 136 1.35 -2.23 -12.95
N LYS A 137 0.81 -1.28 -12.16
CA LYS A 137 1.48 -0.78 -10.94
C LYS A 137 1.76 -1.91 -9.95
N LEU A 138 0.80 -2.80 -9.75
CA LEU A 138 0.96 -3.98 -8.89
C LEU A 138 1.99 -4.97 -9.45
N SER A 139 2.02 -5.16 -10.78
CA SER A 139 3.00 -6.02 -11.45
C SER A 139 4.42 -5.50 -11.26
N ILE A 140 4.67 -4.21 -11.57
CA ILE A 140 5.97 -3.54 -11.41
C ILE A 140 6.44 -3.61 -9.95
N THR A 141 5.55 -3.27 -9.01
CA THR A 141 5.88 -3.32 -7.58
C THR A 141 6.27 -4.74 -7.15
N GLY A 142 5.54 -5.75 -7.65
CA GLY A 142 5.84 -7.16 -7.39
C GLY A 142 7.17 -7.63 -7.97
N LEU A 143 7.55 -7.15 -9.16
CA LEU A 143 8.84 -7.46 -9.77
C LEU A 143 10.01 -6.83 -8.97
N LEU A 144 9.91 -5.54 -8.66
CA LEU A 144 11.00 -4.77 -8.04
C LEU A 144 11.18 -4.99 -6.54
N CYS A 145 10.09 -5.22 -5.81
CA CYS A 145 10.15 -5.48 -4.37
C CYS A 145 10.37 -6.96 -4.06
N GLY A 146 10.33 -7.81 -5.09
CA GLY A 146 10.27 -9.25 -4.96
C GLY A 146 8.88 -9.70 -4.53
N ARG A 147 8.20 -10.44 -5.40
CA ARG A 147 7.37 -11.56 -4.95
C ARG A 147 8.39 -12.64 -4.65
N SER A 148 8.66 -12.95 -3.40
CA SER A 148 9.22 -14.27 -3.10
C SER A 148 8.19 -15.28 -3.62
N LYS A 149 8.38 -15.78 -4.85
CA LYS A 149 7.68 -16.98 -5.29
C LYS A 149 8.21 -18.05 -4.34
N ILE A 150 7.39 -18.42 -3.37
CA ILE A 150 7.74 -19.45 -2.39
C ILE A 150 7.83 -20.82 -3.10
N VAL A 151 7.13 -20.95 -4.23
CA VAL A 151 6.99 -22.20 -5.00
C VAL A 151 7.13 -21.90 -6.49
N HIS A 152 8.02 -22.64 -7.15
CA HIS A 152 8.26 -22.67 -8.58
C HIS A 152 7.64 -23.90 -9.25
N GLU A 153 7.61 -23.90 -10.59
CA GLU A 153 7.08 -25.03 -11.36
C GLU A 153 7.90 -26.31 -11.12
N ASP A 154 9.23 -26.20 -11.03
CA ASP A 154 10.13 -27.32 -10.71
C ASP A 154 9.85 -27.92 -9.33
N ASP A 155 9.53 -27.10 -8.33
CA ASP A 155 9.16 -27.56 -6.98
C ASP A 155 7.87 -28.40 -7.02
N ILE A 156 6.89 -27.96 -7.83
CA ILE A 156 5.64 -28.69 -8.04
C ILE A 156 5.91 -30.01 -8.75
N TYR A 157 6.77 -30.01 -9.78
CA TYR A 157 7.12 -31.23 -10.50
C TYR A 157 7.78 -32.27 -9.59
N ASN A 158 8.78 -31.87 -8.82
CA ASN A 158 9.43 -32.73 -7.84
C ASN A 158 8.45 -33.31 -6.81
N ALA A 159 7.50 -32.50 -6.33
CA ALA A 159 6.45 -32.95 -5.42
C ALA A 159 5.49 -33.95 -6.09
N MET A 160 5.17 -33.79 -7.38
CA MET A 160 4.36 -34.75 -8.13
C MET A 160 5.04 -36.11 -8.23
N LEU A 161 6.33 -36.13 -8.59
CA LEU A 161 7.12 -37.36 -8.68
C LEU A 161 7.18 -38.08 -7.33
N HIS A 162 7.48 -37.36 -6.25
CA HIS A 162 7.53 -37.95 -4.91
C HIS A 162 6.18 -38.54 -4.48
N ILE A 163 5.06 -37.87 -4.76
CA ILE A 163 3.72 -38.40 -4.41
C ILE A 163 3.39 -39.63 -5.27
N ASN A 164 3.76 -39.62 -6.56
CA ASN A 164 3.58 -40.76 -7.44
C ASN A 164 4.39 -41.99 -6.96
N ASP A 165 5.66 -41.78 -6.62
CA ASP A 165 6.56 -42.84 -6.10
C ASP A 165 6.02 -43.48 -4.81
N THR A 166 5.28 -42.74 -4.01
CA THR A 166 4.60 -43.27 -2.81
C THR A 166 3.34 -44.10 -3.11
N GLY A 167 2.97 -44.27 -4.39
CA GLY A 167 1.76 -44.99 -4.81
C GLY A 167 0.47 -44.20 -4.60
N GLU A 168 0.58 -42.89 -4.38
CA GLU A 168 -0.54 -42.04 -4.00
C GLU A 168 -1.06 -41.18 -5.16
N LYS A 169 -2.38 -41.03 -5.25
CA LYS A 169 -2.99 -40.10 -6.21
C LYS A 169 -2.56 -38.66 -5.90
N ILE A 170 -2.00 -37.99 -6.90
CA ILE A 170 -1.56 -36.60 -6.87
C ILE A 170 -2.78 -35.68 -6.92
N THR A 171 -3.02 -34.96 -5.82
CA THR A 171 -4.07 -33.94 -5.71
C THR A 171 -3.48 -32.58 -5.40
N ILE A 172 -4.20 -31.50 -5.75
CA ILE A 172 -3.77 -30.12 -5.49
C ILE A 172 -3.55 -29.88 -4.00
N ASN A 173 -4.42 -30.44 -3.17
CA ASN A 173 -4.33 -30.32 -1.72
C ASN A 173 -3.05 -31.00 -1.19
N LYS A 174 -2.71 -32.20 -1.67
CA LYS A 174 -1.45 -32.87 -1.29
C LYS A 174 -0.21 -32.11 -1.73
N LEU A 175 -0.20 -31.59 -2.96
CA LEU A 175 0.89 -30.74 -3.44
C LEU A 175 1.04 -29.47 -2.57
N ALA A 176 -0.07 -28.85 -2.20
CA ALA A 176 -0.10 -27.69 -1.33
C ALA A 176 0.43 -28.02 0.08
N MET A 177 0.04 -29.17 0.64
CA MET A 177 0.55 -29.66 1.93
C MET A 177 2.05 -29.95 1.87
N TYR A 178 2.53 -30.65 0.84
CA TYR A 178 3.94 -31.00 0.66
C TYR A 178 4.83 -29.77 0.53
N LEU A 179 4.37 -28.77 -0.23
CA LEU A 179 5.08 -27.52 -0.48
C LEU A 179 4.77 -26.43 0.57
N ASN A 180 4.04 -26.78 1.63
CA ASN A 180 3.61 -25.88 2.71
C ASN A 180 3.03 -24.54 2.20
N CYS A 181 2.16 -24.62 1.20
CA CYS A 181 1.53 -23.45 0.58
C CYS A 181 0.01 -23.64 0.43
N SER A 182 -0.69 -22.65 -0.11
CA SER A 182 -2.14 -22.76 -0.35
C SER A 182 -2.44 -23.41 -1.70
N ASP A 183 -3.57 -24.09 -1.82
CA ASP A 183 -4.07 -24.62 -3.10
C ASP A 183 -4.08 -23.56 -4.21
N ARG A 184 -4.45 -22.32 -3.87
CA ARG A 184 -4.42 -21.18 -4.79
C ARG A 184 -3.02 -20.87 -5.33
N THR A 185 -1.98 -21.10 -4.53
CA THR A 185 -0.58 -20.94 -4.95
C THR A 185 -0.23 -22.00 -5.98
N ILE A 186 -0.60 -23.27 -5.73
CA ILE A 186 -0.43 -24.37 -6.69
C ILE A 186 -1.18 -24.08 -7.99
N TYR A 187 -2.47 -23.71 -7.94
CA TYR A 187 -3.23 -23.38 -9.16
C TYR A 187 -2.64 -22.24 -10.00
N ARG A 188 -1.99 -21.27 -9.35
CA ARG A 188 -1.38 -20.11 -10.02
C ARG A 188 0.01 -20.42 -10.58
N THR A 189 0.77 -21.26 -9.89
CA THR A 189 2.14 -21.62 -10.29
C THR A 189 2.12 -22.74 -11.33
N MET A 190 1.15 -23.65 -11.29
CA MET A 190 1.08 -24.79 -12.20
C MET A 190 0.61 -24.36 -13.60
N GLY A 191 1.53 -24.35 -14.56
CA GLY A 191 1.26 -24.16 -15.98
C GLY A 191 0.42 -25.28 -16.60
N ASN A 192 0.11 -25.16 -17.89
CA ASN A 192 -0.69 -26.16 -18.60
C ASN A 192 0.05 -27.49 -18.80
N GLU A 193 1.38 -27.47 -18.89
CA GLU A 193 2.21 -28.67 -19.02
C GLU A 193 2.13 -29.53 -17.76
N LEU A 194 2.41 -28.95 -16.59
CA LEU A 194 2.30 -29.64 -15.30
C LEU A 194 0.89 -30.18 -15.01
N LYS A 195 -0.17 -29.52 -15.50
CA LYS A 195 -1.54 -30.04 -15.37
C LYS A 195 -1.74 -31.34 -16.14
N LYS A 196 -1.22 -31.40 -17.38
CA LYS A 196 -1.25 -32.61 -18.21
C LYS A 196 -0.39 -33.71 -17.59
N GLU A 197 0.80 -33.36 -17.10
CA GLU A 197 1.70 -34.32 -16.47
C GLU A 197 1.10 -34.93 -15.20
N LYS A 198 0.44 -34.12 -14.36
CA LYS A 198 -0.33 -34.61 -13.21
C LYS A 198 -1.43 -35.60 -13.62
N GLU A 199 -2.09 -35.40 -14.75
CA GLU A 199 -3.12 -36.32 -15.25
C GLU A 199 -2.50 -37.62 -15.72
N LEU A 200 -1.39 -37.55 -16.47
CA LEU A 200 -0.63 -38.69 -16.96
C LEU A 200 -0.11 -39.55 -15.81
N LEU A 201 0.62 -38.96 -14.85
CA LEU A 201 1.15 -39.65 -13.68
C LEU A 201 0.05 -40.30 -12.83
N ASN A 202 -1.12 -39.66 -12.71
CA ASN A 202 -2.25 -40.27 -12.01
C ASN A 202 -2.94 -41.40 -12.77
N SER A 203 -2.74 -41.49 -14.09
CA SER A 203 -3.30 -42.56 -14.92
C SER A 203 -2.41 -43.80 -14.99
N GLU A 204 -1.14 -43.66 -14.63
CA GLU A 204 -0.15 -44.74 -14.55
C GLU A 204 -0.14 -45.47 -13.18
N LEU A 205 -0.89 -44.95 -12.22
CA LEU A 205 -1.16 -45.54 -10.89
C LEU A 205 -2.32 -46.54 -10.93
#